data_AF-A0A7V8XF87-F1
#
_entry.id   AF-A0A7V8XF87-F1
#
_cell.length_a   1.000
_cell.length_b   1.000
_cell.length_c   1.000
_cell.angle_alpha   90.00
_cell.angle_beta   90.00
_cell.angle_gamma   90.00
#
_symmetry.space_group_name_H-M   'P 1'
#
loop_
_entity.id
_entity.type
_entity.pdbx_description
1 polymer ?
#
loop_
_entity_poly.entity_id
_entity_poly.type
_entity_poly.pdbx_seq_one_letter_code
_entity_poly.pdbx_strand_id
1 'polypeptide(L)' 'MEEARSVLERLERIESLRRANAGPVELLGELRALLHEAEAWATVEGGEAGDAAVGRLRHALERDMIQA' A
#
# COMPACT_ATOMS: atom_id res chain seq x y z
N MET A 1 -4.15 -4.51 18.39
CA MET A 1 -3.15 -4.55 17.32
C MET A 1 -3.02 -3.13 16.80
N GLU A 2 -1.86 -2.54 17.02
CA GLU A 2 -1.50 -1.17 16.61
C GLU A 2 -1.39 -1.07 15.09
N GLU A 3 -1.02 -2.19 14.48
CA GLU A 3 -0.96 -2.53 13.08
C GLU A 3 -2.29 -2.22 12.37
N ALA A 4 -3.36 -2.91 12.75
CA ALA A 4 -4.68 -2.72 12.14
C ALA A 4 -5.16 -1.27 12.20
N ARG A 5 -4.80 -0.52 13.26
CA ARG A 5 -5.11 0.92 13.37
C ARG A 5 -4.31 1.74 12.37
N SER A 6 -3.01 1.50 12.25
CA SER A 6 -2.13 2.21 11.30
C SER A 6 -2.59 2.05 9.86
N VAL A 7 -3.03 0.84 9.47
CA VAL A 7 -3.61 0.59 8.13
C VAL A 7 -4.88 1.41 7.91
N LEU A 8 -5.80 1.43 8.88
CA LEU A 8 -7.05 2.18 8.76
C LEU A 8 -6.81 3.69 8.65
N GLU A 9 -5.91 4.25 9.45
CA GLU A 9 -5.52 5.67 9.39
C GLU A 9 -4.94 6.03 8.00
N ARG A 10 -4.14 5.14 7.42
CA ARG A 10 -3.56 5.37 6.09
C ARG A 10 -4.57 5.25 4.97
N LEU A 11 -5.51 4.31 5.05
CA LEU A 11 -6.62 4.21 4.10
C LEU A 11 -7.48 5.48 4.13
N GLU A 12 -7.78 6.00 5.31
CA GLU A 12 -8.52 7.26 5.47
C GLU A 12 -7.77 8.47 4.87
N ARG A 13 -6.44 8.49 5.01
CA ARG A 13 -5.57 9.49 4.39
C ARG A 13 -5.57 9.39 2.86
N ILE A 14 -5.46 8.19 2.30
CA ILE A 14 -5.55 7.95 0.85
C ILE A 14 -6.90 8.40 0.30
N GLU A 15 -8.00 8.06 0.97
CA GLU A 15 -9.33 8.53 0.58
C GLU A 15 -9.45 10.05 0.61
N SER A 16 -8.86 10.70 1.62
CA SER A 16 -8.89 12.15 1.75
C SER A 16 -8.08 12.84 0.66
N LEU A 17 -6.91 12.32 0.31
CA LEU A 17 -6.12 12.78 -0.84
C LEU A 17 -6.90 12.60 -2.16
N ARG A 18 -7.56 11.46 -2.34
CA ARG A 18 -8.40 11.20 -3.51
C ARG A 18 -9.57 12.19 -3.62
N ARG A 19 -10.25 12.47 -2.50
CA ARG A 19 -11.33 13.48 -2.44
C ARG A 19 -10.82 14.89 -2.71
N ALA A 20 -9.58 15.19 -2.34
CA ALA A 20 -8.93 16.47 -2.60
C ALA A 20 -8.38 16.62 -4.03
N ASN A 21 -8.55 15.63 -4.92
CA ASN A 21 -7.90 15.59 -6.23
C ASN A 21 -6.37 15.76 -6.14
N ALA A 22 -5.77 15.17 -5.11
CA ALA A 22 -4.33 15.14 -4.94
C ALA A 22 -3.63 14.57 -6.18
N GLY A 23 -2.42 15.03 -6.43
CA GLY A 23 -1.65 14.62 -7.59
C GLY A 23 -1.34 13.11 -7.54
N PRO A 24 -1.15 12.45 -8.70
CA PRO A 24 -0.79 11.02 -8.75
C PRO A 24 0.42 10.67 -7.88
N VAL A 25 1.38 11.58 -7.76
CA VAL A 25 2.59 11.41 -6.93
C VAL A 25 2.25 11.26 -5.44
N GLU A 26 1.30 12.04 -4.93
CA GLU A 26 0.92 12.05 -3.51
C GLU A 26 0.15 10.77 -3.17
N LEU A 27 -0.79 10.36 -4.01
CA LEU A 27 -1.53 9.11 -3.88
C LEU A 27 -0.63 7.88 -3.96
N LEU A 28 0.30 7.85 -4.92
CA LEU A 28 1.27 6.76 -5.05
C LEU A 28 2.24 6.70 -3.86
N GLY A 29 2.56 7.84 -3.24
CA GLY A 29 3.36 7.90 -2.02
C GLY A 29 2.73 7.13 -0.86
N GLU A 30 1.46 7.38 -0.58
CA GLU A 30 0.73 6.70 0.48
C GLU A 30 0.50 5.21 0.17
N LEU A 31 0.20 4.87 -1.10
CA LEU A 31 0.06 3.47 -1.53
C LEU A 31 1.36 2.67 -1.35
N ARG A 32 2.53 3.27 -1.64
CA ARG A 32 3.84 2.63 -1.42
C ARG A 32 4.14 2.39 0.05
N ALA A 33 3.79 3.35 0.91
CA ALA A 33 3.96 3.20 2.36
C ALA A 33 3.09 2.06 2.90
N LEU A 34 1.82 2.02 2.47
CA LEU A 34 0.89 0.95 2.85
C LEU A 34 1.37 -0.43 2.38
N LEU A 35 1.94 -0.51 1.16
CA LEU A 35 2.51 -1.76 0.67
C LEU A 35 3.71 -2.21 1.54
N HIS A 36 4.64 -1.32 1.88
CA HIS A 36 5.78 -1.68 2.74
C HIS A 36 5.35 -2.20 4.11
N GLU A 37 4.29 -1.63 4.69
CA GLU A 37 3.74 -2.09 5.96
C GLU A 37 3.10 -3.48 5.83
N ALA A 38 2.31 -3.70 4.77
CA ALA A 38 1.71 -5.00 4.48
C ALA A 38 2.79 -6.09 4.22
N GLU A 39 3.90 -5.72 3.58
CA GLU A 39 5.05 -6.58 3.35
C GLU A 39 5.73 -7.00 4.63
N ALA A 40 6.01 -6.04 5.52
CA ALA A 40 6.62 -6.31 6.81
C ALA A 40 5.77 -7.27 7.64
N TRP A 41 4.44 -7.14 7.62
CA TRP A 41 3.56 -8.06 8.34
C TRP A 41 3.40 -9.41 7.64
N ALA A 42 3.33 -9.45 6.31
CA ALA A 42 3.26 -10.70 5.58
C ALA A 42 4.48 -11.59 5.85
N THR A 43 5.67 -10.99 5.95
CA THR A 43 6.90 -11.71 6.32
C THR A 43 6.86 -12.29 7.76
N VAL A 44 6.14 -11.64 8.68
CA VAL A 44 6.05 -12.07 10.08
C VAL A 44 4.89 -13.05 10.32
N GLU A 45 3.74 -12.84 9.68
CA GLU A 45 2.48 -13.54 9.99
C GLU A 45 1.78 -14.17 8.78
N GLY A 46 2.16 -13.80 7.55
CA GLY A 46 1.41 -14.13 6.34
C GLY A 46 1.74 -15.47 5.67
N GLY A 47 2.91 -16.05 5.97
CA GLY A 47 3.41 -17.26 5.30
C GLY A 47 3.43 -17.13 3.76
N GLU A 48 3.49 -18.26 3.05
CA GLU A 48 3.59 -18.27 1.57
C GLU A 48 2.46 -17.50 0.87
N ALA A 49 1.24 -17.54 1.42
CA ALA A 49 0.09 -16.84 0.83
C ALA A 49 0.24 -15.31 0.95
N GLY A 50 0.75 -14.83 2.08
CA GLY A 50 1.06 -13.42 2.30
C GLY A 50 2.16 -12.93 1.36
N ASP A 51 3.26 -13.69 1.27
CA ASP A 51 4.38 -13.35 0.38
C ASP A 51 3.96 -13.29 -1.09
N ALA A 52 3.12 -14.23 -1.53
CA ALA A 52 2.58 -14.24 -2.89
C ALA A 52 1.67 -13.02 -3.16
N ALA A 53 0.87 -12.59 -2.19
CA ALA A 53 0.02 -11.41 -2.33
C ALA A 53 0.83 -10.12 -2.43
N VAL A 54 1.85 -9.99 -1.59
CA VAL A 54 2.86 -8.92 -1.62
C VAL A 54 3.53 -8.83 -2.99
N GLY A 55 3.99 -9.95 -3.54
CA GLY A 55 4.68 -9.96 -4.84
C GLY A 55 3.80 -9.44 -5.98
N ARG A 56 2.51 -9.78 -5.98
CA ARG A 56 1.55 -9.26 -6.98
C ARG A 56 1.34 -7.76 -6.84
N LEU A 57 1.29 -7.23 -5.61
CA LEU A 57 1.11 -5.80 -5.36
C LEU A 57 2.33 -4.98 -5.81
N ARG A 58 3.57 -5.44 -5.51
CA ARG A 58 4.78 -4.81 -6.05
C ARG A 58 4.75 -4.72 -7.57
N HIS A 59 4.44 -5.83 -8.23
CA HIS A 59 4.40 -5.88 -9.68
C HIS A 59 3.36 -4.93 -10.29
N ALA A 60 2.21 -4.78 -9.65
CA ALA A 60 1.18 -3.83 -10.08
C ALA A 60 1.64 -2.37 -9.95
N LEU A 61 2.27 -2.01 -8.81
CA LEU A 61 2.79 -0.67 -8.57
C LEU A 61 3.95 -0.31 -9.52
N GLU A 62 4.83 -1.26 -9.82
CA GLU A 62 5.91 -1.08 -10.81
C GLU A 62 5.36 -0.84 -12.22
N ARG A 63 4.29 -1.54 -12.62
CA ARG A 63 3.67 -1.35 -13.94
C ARG A 63 3.01 0.01 -14.11
N ASP A 64 2.33 0.50 -13.08
CA ASP A 64 1.73 1.84 -13.11
C ASP A 64 2.79 2.95 -13.21
N MET A 65 3.98 2.75 -12.63
CA MET A 65 5.11 3.68 -12.77
C MET A 65 5.72 3.75 -14.18
N ILE A 66 5.51 2.73 -15.02
CA ILE A 66 5.97 2.74 -16.42
C ILE A 66 4.95 3.45 -17.33
N GLN A 67 3.71 3.62 -16.86
CA GLN A 67 2.59 4.16 -17.64
C GLN A 67 2.21 5.61 -17.26
N ALA A 68 2.81 6.18 -16.21
CA ALA A 68 2.58 7.55 -15.71
C ALA A 68 3.71 8.51 -16.12
#